data_AF-A0A928AU88-F1
#
_entry.id   AF-A0A928AU88-F1
#
_cell.length_a   1.000
_cell.length_b   1.000
_cell.length_c   1.000
_cell.angle_alpha   90.00
_cell.angle_beta   90.00
_cell.angle_gamma   90.00
#
_symmetry.space_group_name_H-M   'P 1'
#
loop_
_entity.id
_entity.type
_entity.pdbx_description
1 polymer ?
#
loop_
_entity_poly.entity_id
_entity_poly.type
_entity_poly.pdbx_seq_one_letter_code
_entity_poly.pdbx_strand_id
1 'polypeptide(L)'
;MKRFALLFAFCSILFVACDKEQKPIETPEEPIAVESVVVTPASCELTVDGEESLSVEVYPADAEYTIEWISTNSDIVTVADGNIKGIAPGTAIVMAKAGDKTGNCTVTVVGTPVESITLNYHELEMEEGGAFTLSATITPEDADNKSILWTSSAPEIVKVNGAGNLTALRPGEATITAKAGNFTDECVVTVTAAPLAVGDFYYSDGSWSQSLDPTRTPIGVVFYVGDITATDPALKADHPYCTHGLVVALDEKIEIGWQPNYQEYNDTVGRWVELNTEYETITSGFELGDNLNRPMGYHNTKAIEAFNAAEENAAWQVEAVNYVVEYRTKVPAPATSSDWYLGSSKEYSLLVSGNYDQNIWDIRDQGITIENKKQVNKKLEQIEGAWQIGAQIPVMMFYWSSTEFDWEFAGLMMPMNGQMPKGFKSDSAAFYTARAILAF
;
A
#
# COMPACT_ATOMS: atom_id res chain seq x y z
N MET A 1 -91.22 -99.85 -68.53
CA MET A 1 -91.31 -98.79 -67.51
C MET A 1 -90.01 -97.98 -67.51
N LYS A 2 -90.15 -96.67 -67.76
CA LYS A 2 -89.28 -95.51 -67.41
C LYS A 2 -87.73 -95.54 -67.63
N ARG A 3 -87.34 -94.67 -68.59
CA ARG A 3 -86.36 -93.55 -68.56
C ARG A 3 -84.85 -93.77 -68.82
N PHE A 4 -84.48 -93.53 -70.10
CA PHE A 4 -83.48 -92.62 -70.69
C PHE A 4 -82.47 -91.84 -69.80
N ALA A 5 -81.19 -91.83 -70.22
CA ALA A 5 -80.40 -90.63 -70.50
C ALA A 5 -79.15 -90.95 -71.37
N LEU A 6 -78.96 -90.14 -72.43
CA LEU A 6 -77.91 -90.14 -73.45
C LEU A 6 -76.83 -89.11 -73.06
N LEU A 7 -75.55 -89.32 -73.39
CA LEU A 7 -74.62 -88.22 -73.67
C LEU A 7 -73.62 -88.66 -74.76
N PHE A 8 -73.59 -87.91 -75.86
CA PHE A 8 -72.73 -88.11 -77.04
C PHE A 8 -71.52 -87.15 -76.98
N ALA A 9 -70.36 -87.65 -77.38
CA ALA A 9 -69.12 -86.88 -77.55
C ALA A 9 -68.98 -86.37 -79.00
N PHE A 10 -68.42 -85.18 -79.19
CA PHE A 10 -67.91 -84.71 -80.47
C PHE A 10 -66.57 -83.98 -80.26
N CYS A 11 -65.59 -84.36 -81.07
CA CYS A 11 -64.19 -83.91 -81.04
C CYS A 11 -63.99 -82.81 -82.09
N SER A 12 -63.30 -81.72 -81.72
CA SER A 12 -63.07 -80.53 -82.55
C SER A 12 -61.59 -80.34 -82.87
N ILE A 13 -61.31 -79.96 -84.11
CA ILE A 13 -59.98 -79.72 -84.71
C ILE A 13 -59.48 -78.31 -84.34
N LEU A 14 -58.21 -78.17 -83.93
CA LEU A 14 -57.54 -76.90 -83.61
C LEU A 14 -56.70 -76.37 -84.80
N PHE A 15 -56.82 -75.06 -85.06
CA PHE A 15 -55.98 -74.26 -85.96
C PHE A 15 -54.87 -73.52 -85.17
N VAL A 16 -53.69 -73.39 -85.78
CA VAL A 16 -52.50 -72.68 -85.27
C VAL A 16 -52.54 -71.20 -85.66
N ALA A 17 -52.20 -70.29 -84.73
CA ALA A 17 -51.88 -68.89 -84.99
C ALA A 17 -50.65 -68.44 -84.16
N CYS A 18 -49.87 -67.53 -84.73
CA CYS A 18 -48.48 -67.15 -84.39
C CYS A 18 -48.41 -66.06 -83.30
N ASP A 19 -47.55 -66.25 -82.29
CA ASP A 19 -47.29 -65.30 -81.18
C ASP A 19 -46.09 -64.38 -81.47
N LYS A 20 -46.20 -63.08 -81.13
CA LYS A 20 -45.09 -62.13 -81.08
C LYS A 20 -44.75 -61.85 -79.61
N GLU A 21 -43.51 -62.10 -79.22
CA GLU A 21 -42.99 -61.79 -77.88
C GLU A 21 -42.96 -60.27 -77.59
N GLN A 22 -43.47 -59.87 -76.42
CA GLN A 22 -43.30 -58.54 -75.83
C GLN A 22 -42.19 -58.60 -74.76
N LYS A 23 -41.25 -57.65 -74.81
CA LYS A 23 -40.20 -57.45 -73.81
C LYS A 23 -40.81 -56.99 -72.47
N PRO A 24 -40.31 -57.44 -71.29
CA PRO A 24 -40.84 -57.00 -70.00
C PRO A 24 -40.57 -55.51 -69.77
N ILE A 25 -41.53 -54.83 -69.14
CA ILE A 25 -41.39 -53.46 -68.64
C ILE A 25 -40.66 -53.55 -67.29
N GLU A 26 -39.44 -53.05 -67.19
CA GLU A 26 -38.76 -52.86 -65.91
C GLU A 26 -39.46 -51.71 -65.16
N THR A 27 -40.06 -52.04 -64.01
CA THR A 27 -40.47 -51.07 -62.99
C THR A 27 -39.22 -50.37 -62.44
N PRO A 28 -39.19 -49.03 -62.31
CA PRO A 28 -38.08 -48.35 -61.66
C PRO A 28 -37.94 -48.87 -60.23
N GLU A 29 -36.76 -49.39 -59.89
CA GLU A 29 -36.43 -49.88 -58.56
C GLU A 29 -36.48 -48.70 -57.57
N GLU A 30 -37.22 -48.85 -56.46
CA GLU A 30 -37.34 -47.80 -55.46
C GLU A 30 -35.96 -47.54 -54.82
N PRO A 31 -35.57 -46.27 -54.58
CA PRO A 31 -34.27 -45.96 -54.00
C PRO A 31 -34.15 -46.57 -52.60
N ILE A 32 -33.01 -47.20 -52.32
CA ILE A 32 -32.70 -47.78 -51.02
C ILE A 32 -32.60 -46.66 -49.98
N ALA A 33 -33.48 -46.68 -48.98
CA ALA A 33 -33.55 -45.64 -47.96
C ALA A 33 -32.51 -45.85 -46.85
N VAL A 34 -31.94 -44.76 -46.33
CA VAL A 34 -31.06 -44.80 -45.17
C VAL A 34 -31.84 -45.18 -43.92
N GLU A 35 -31.42 -46.24 -43.24
CA GLU A 35 -32.06 -46.76 -42.02
C GLU A 35 -31.38 -46.25 -40.74
N SER A 36 -30.04 -46.18 -40.74
CA SER A 36 -29.26 -45.70 -39.59
C SER A 36 -27.94 -45.04 -39.98
N VAL A 37 -27.44 -44.17 -39.10
CA VAL A 37 -26.16 -43.47 -39.22
C VAL A 37 -25.42 -43.63 -37.91
N VAL A 38 -24.18 -44.09 -37.96
CA VAL A 38 -23.31 -44.29 -36.80
C VAL A 38 -22.08 -43.39 -36.95
N VAL A 39 -21.79 -42.60 -35.92
CA VAL A 39 -20.59 -41.77 -35.83
C VAL A 39 -19.64 -42.39 -34.82
N THR A 40 -18.37 -42.53 -35.17
CA THR A 40 -17.33 -43.07 -34.29
C THR A 40 -16.15 -42.09 -34.21
N PRO A 41 -15.63 -41.79 -33.00
CA PRO A 41 -16.16 -42.21 -31.70
C PRO A 41 -17.51 -41.55 -31.37
N ALA A 42 -18.29 -42.16 -30.47
CA ALA A 42 -19.56 -41.59 -29.99
C ALA A 42 -19.35 -40.43 -28.98
N SER A 43 -18.13 -40.32 -28.44
CA SER A 43 -17.69 -39.19 -27.63
C SER A 43 -16.17 -39.03 -27.68
N CYS A 44 -15.69 -37.80 -27.59
CA CYS A 44 -14.26 -37.48 -27.52
C CYS A 44 -14.02 -36.23 -26.66
N GLU A 45 -12.76 -36.06 -26.24
CA GLU A 45 -12.28 -34.90 -25.51
C GLU A 45 -11.16 -34.22 -26.32
N LEU A 46 -11.27 -32.90 -26.51
CA LEU A 46 -10.30 -32.08 -27.23
C LEU A 46 -9.78 -30.95 -26.33
N THR A 47 -8.56 -30.50 -26.54
CA THR A 47 -8.13 -29.18 -26.08
C THR A 47 -8.60 -28.09 -27.05
N VAL A 48 -8.50 -26.81 -26.65
CA VAL A 48 -8.62 -25.71 -27.61
C VAL A 48 -7.60 -25.91 -28.74
N ASP A 49 -8.01 -25.64 -29.98
CA ASP A 49 -7.29 -25.93 -31.22
C ASP A 49 -6.98 -27.41 -31.52
N GLY A 50 -7.34 -28.34 -30.62
CA GLY A 50 -7.24 -29.77 -30.86
C GLY A 50 -8.17 -30.21 -31.99
N GLU A 51 -7.69 -31.14 -32.82
CA GLU A 51 -8.42 -31.69 -33.96
C GLU A 51 -8.59 -33.20 -33.83
N GLU A 52 -9.72 -33.71 -34.30
CA GLU A 52 -9.99 -35.15 -34.41
C GLU A 52 -10.87 -35.43 -35.63
N SER A 53 -10.75 -36.62 -36.20
CA SER A 53 -11.57 -37.05 -37.34
C SER A 53 -12.63 -38.03 -36.88
N LEU A 54 -13.89 -37.74 -37.21
CA LEU A 54 -15.03 -38.62 -36.99
C LEU A 54 -15.27 -39.48 -38.23
N SER A 55 -15.46 -40.79 -38.03
CA SER A 55 -15.89 -41.69 -39.11
C SER A 55 -17.40 -41.91 -39.09
N VAL A 56 -18.02 -41.96 -40.27
CA VAL A 56 -19.46 -42.18 -40.45
C VAL A 56 -19.70 -43.51 -41.16
N GLU A 57 -20.55 -44.36 -40.58
CA GLU A 57 -21.09 -45.55 -41.23
C GLU A 57 -22.61 -45.38 -41.43
N VAL A 58 -23.09 -45.64 -42.64
CA VAL A 58 -24.51 -45.55 -43.02
C VAL A 58 -25.00 -46.94 -43.41
N TYR A 59 -26.18 -47.33 -42.90
CA TYR A 59 -26.80 -48.63 -43.21
C TYR A 59 -28.19 -48.46 -43.82
N PRO A 60 -28.55 -49.30 -44.82
CA PRO A 60 -27.69 -50.30 -45.47
C PRO A 60 -26.59 -49.64 -46.34
N ALA A 61 -25.47 -50.33 -46.54
CA ALA A 61 -24.25 -49.74 -47.12
C ALA A 61 -24.37 -49.35 -48.60
N ASP A 62 -25.39 -49.85 -49.29
CA ASP A 62 -25.75 -49.57 -50.68
C ASP A 62 -26.80 -48.46 -50.82
N ALA A 63 -27.24 -47.84 -49.73
CA ALA A 63 -28.05 -46.63 -49.78
C ALA A 63 -27.24 -45.45 -50.36
N GLU A 64 -27.86 -44.66 -51.24
CA GLU A 64 -27.27 -43.43 -51.76
C GLU A 64 -27.53 -42.26 -50.79
N TYR A 65 -26.47 -41.55 -50.38
CA TYR A 65 -26.58 -40.47 -49.39
C TYR A 65 -25.55 -39.35 -49.58
N THR A 66 -25.86 -38.19 -48.98
CA THR A 66 -24.90 -37.11 -48.72
C THR A 66 -24.85 -36.87 -47.22
N ILE A 67 -23.66 -36.58 -46.69
CA ILE A 67 -23.49 -36.26 -45.26
C ILE A 67 -23.51 -34.75 -45.08
N GLU A 68 -24.40 -34.29 -44.22
CA GLU A 68 -24.42 -32.93 -43.70
C GLU A 68 -23.92 -32.95 -42.24
N TRP A 69 -22.87 -32.18 -41.95
CA TRP A 69 -22.30 -32.07 -40.62
C TRP A 69 -22.82 -30.84 -39.90
N ILE A 70 -23.26 -31.01 -38.65
CA ILE A 70 -23.83 -29.94 -37.84
C ILE A 70 -23.23 -30.03 -36.43
N SER A 71 -22.72 -28.90 -35.91
CA SER A 71 -22.40 -28.76 -34.49
C SER A 71 -23.57 -28.07 -33.77
N THR A 72 -23.98 -28.56 -32.60
CA THR A 72 -24.97 -27.86 -31.77
C THR A 72 -24.45 -26.52 -31.24
N ASN A 73 -23.13 -26.32 -31.20
CA ASN A 73 -22.51 -25.05 -30.83
C ASN A 73 -21.14 -24.90 -31.51
N SER A 74 -21.10 -24.14 -32.59
CA SER A 74 -19.87 -23.85 -33.35
C SER A 74 -18.87 -22.97 -32.60
N ASP A 75 -19.30 -22.26 -31.55
CA ASP A 75 -18.41 -21.47 -30.70
C ASP A 75 -17.59 -22.36 -29.74
N ILE A 76 -18.01 -23.64 -29.56
CA ILE A 76 -17.29 -24.65 -28.76
C ILE A 76 -16.50 -25.58 -29.68
N VAL A 77 -17.12 -26.13 -30.72
CA VAL A 77 -16.49 -27.07 -31.66
C VAL A 77 -17.02 -26.85 -33.07
N THR A 78 -16.10 -26.74 -34.04
CA THR A 78 -16.45 -26.70 -35.46
C THR A 78 -16.31 -28.09 -36.08
N VAL A 79 -17.02 -28.33 -37.18
CA VAL A 79 -16.93 -29.58 -37.94
C VAL A 79 -16.93 -29.27 -39.45
N ALA A 80 -15.98 -29.85 -40.18
CA ALA A 80 -15.90 -29.77 -41.64
C ALA A 80 -15.46 -31.13 -42.21
N ASP A 81 -16.30 -31.72 -43.06
CA ASP A 81 -16.06 -33.03 -43.68
C ASP A 81 -15.66 -34.14 -42.68
N GLY A 82 -16.26 -34.11 -41.48
CA GLY A 82 -15.99 -35.06 -40.40
C GLY A 82 -14.76 -34.73 -39.54
N ASN A 83 -13.98 -33.71 -39.88
CA ASN A 83 -12.92 -33.21 -39.02
C ASN A 83 -13.48 -32.18 -38.06
N ILE A 84 -13.34 -32.44 -36.77
CA ILE A 84 -13.75 -31.54 -35.70
C ILE A 84 -12.55 -30.77 -35.16
N LYS A 85 -12.78 -29.50 -34.79
CA LYS A 85 -11.76 -28.65 -34.15
C LYS A 85 -12.35 -27.94 -32.94
N GLY A 86 -11.68 -28.05 -31.79
CA GLY A 86 -12.04 -27.36 -30.55
C GLY A 86 -11.78 -25.85 -30.65
N ILE A 87 -12.77 -25.04 -30.25
CA ILE A 87 -12.71 -23.57 -30.32
C ILE A 87 -12.66 -22.94 -28.93
N ALA A 88 -13.51 -23.39 -28.01
CA ALA A 88 -13.56 -22.87 -26.65
C ALA A 88 -14.02 -23.95 -25.66
N PRO A 89 -13.62 -23.86 -24.37
CA PRO A 89 -14.02 -24.84 -23.37
C PRO A 89 -15.54 -24.99 -23.26
N GLY A 90 -16.03 -26.23 -23.26
CA GLY A 90 -17.46 -26.51 -23.21
C GLY A 90 -17.81 -27.90 -23.71
N THR A 91 -19.09 -28.15 -23.93
CA THR A 91 -19.56 -29.41 -24.52
C THR A 91 -20.57 -29.13 -25.62
N ALA A 92 -20.40 -29.79 -26.75
CA ALA A 92 -21.27 -29.68 -27.91
C ALA A 92 -21.44 -31.06 -28.55
N ILE A 93 -22.54 -31.25 -29.28
CA ILE A 93 -22.82 -32.48 -30.02
C ILE A 93 -22.57 -32.21 -31.49
N VAL A 94 -21.73 -33.04 -32.10
CA VAL A 94 -21.50 -33.04 -33.55
C VAL A 94 -22.37 -34.13 -34.16
N MET A 95 -23.16 -33.76 -35.16
CA MET A 95 -24.17 -34.60 -35.80
C MET A 95 -23.79 -34.82 -37.26
N ALA A 96 -23.79 -36.07 -37.71
CA ALA A 96 -23.75 -36.46 -39.11
C ALA A 96 -25.17 -36.82 -39.56
N LYS A 97 -25.72 -36.10 -40.53
CA LYS A 97 -27.05 -36.35 -41.07
C LYS A 97 -26.96 -36.97 -42.47
N ALA A 98 -27.64 -38.09 -42.66
CA ALA A 98 -27.82 -38.76 -43.96
C ALA A 98 -29.33 -38.98 -44.18
N GLY A 99 -29.93 -38.21 -45.09
CA GLY A 99 -31.40 -38.18 -45.22
C GLY A 99 -32.08 -37.67 -43.95
N ASP A 100 -33.04 -38.44 -43.42
CA ASP A 100 -33.75 -38.12 -42.16
C ASP A 100 -33.13 -38.79 -40.92
N LYS A 101 -31.97 -39.43 -41.06
CA LYS A 101 -31.26 -40.12 -39.98
C LYS A 101 -30.04 -39.34 -39.53
N THR A 102 -29.73 -39.43 -38.24
CA THR A 102 -28.63 -38.71 -37.61
C THR A 102 -27.83 -39.64 -36.70
N GLY A 103 -26.51 -39.60 -36.83
CA GLY A 103 -25.57 -40.14 -35.85
C GLY A 103 -24.88 -39.00 -35.11
N ASN A 104 -24.52 -39.22 -33.84
CA ASN A 104 -24.02 -38.16 -32.95
C ASN A 104 -22.67 -38.54 -32.32
N CYS A 105 -21.81 -37.53 -32.14
CA CYS A 105 -20.64 -37.57 -31.27
C CYS A 105 -20.74 -36.45 -30.25
N THR A 106 -20.59 -36.77 -28.95
CA THR A 106 -20.49 -35.76 -27.89
C THR A 106 -19.04 -35.31 -27.75
N VAL A 107 -18.76 -34.05 -28.01
CA VAL A 107 -17.41 -33.48 -27.92
C VAL A 107 -17.33 -32.59 -26.69
N THR A 108 -16.39 -32.87 -25.81
CA THR A 108 -16.03 -32.00 -24.69
C THR A 108 -14.71 -31.31 -25.01
N VAL A 109 -14.70 -29.99 -25.07
CA VAL A 109 -13.48 -29.21 -25.21
C VAL A 109 -13.04 -28.76 -23.82
N VAL A 110 -11.84 -29.17 -23.41
CA VAL A 110 -11.22 -28.75 -22.15
C VAL A 110 -10.29 -27.57 -22.38
N GLY A 111 -10.25 -26.67 -21.40
CA GLY A 111 -9.31 -25.55 -21.40
C GLY A 111 -7.89 -25.97 -21.09
N THR A 112 -6.92 -25.13 -21.42
CA THR A 112 -5.51 -25.33 -21.07
C THR A 112 -5.30 -24.94 -19.60
N PRO A 113 -5.06 -25.91 -18.69
CA PRO A 113 -4.89 -25.61 -17.28
C PRO A 113 -3.53 -24.95 -17.03
N VAL A 114 -3.44 -24.18 -15.94
CA VAL A 114 -2.13 -23.78 -15.41
C VAL A 114 -1.41 -25.02 -14.90
N GLU A 115 -0.12 -25.15 -15.21
CA GLU A 115 0.76 -26.23 -14.75
C GLU A 115 1.80 -25.74 -13.76
N SER A 116 2.25 -24.48 -13.87
CA SER A 116 3.15 -23.87 -12.91
C SER A 116 3.09 -22.34 -12.93
N ILE A 117 3.58 -21.73 -11.85
CA ILE A 117 3.92 -20.33 -11.76
C ILE A 117 5.37 -20.21 -11.28
N THR A 118 6.13 -19.27 -11.81
CA THR A 118 7.52 -19.04 -11.42
C THR A 118 7.81 -17.55 -11.30
N LEU A 119 8.42 -17.15 -10.18
CA LEU A 119 8.86 -15.79 -9.92
C LEU A 119 10.22 -15.51 -10.53
N ASN A 120 10.45 -14.26 -10.93
CA ASN A 120 11.76 -13.82 -11.40
C ASN A 120 12.80 -13.64 -10.28
N TYR A 121 12.35 -13.51 -9.02
CA TYR A 121 13.20 -13.43 -7.82
C TYR A 121 12.58 -14.24 -6.69
N HIS A 122 13.43 -14.81 -5.84
CA HIS A 122 13.02 -15.58 -4.65
C HIS A 122 13.56 -14.97 -3.34
N GLU A 123 14.52 -14.05 -3.45
CA GLU A 123 15.04 -13.25 -2.35
C GLU A 123 15.25 -11.82 -2.85
N LEU A 124 14.85 -10.84 -2.04
CA LEU A 124 15.03 -9.41 -2.31
C LEU A 124 15.46 -8.69 -1.03
N GLU A 125 16.39 -7.76 -1.18
CA GLU A 125 16.68 -6.76 -0.16
C GLU A 125 16.14 -5.40 -0.63
N MET A 126 15.40 -4.72 0.24
CA MET A 126 14.81 -3.41 -0.02
C MET A 126 15.11 -2.46 1.14
N GLU A 127 15.29 -1.18 0.85
CA GLU A 127 15.28 -0.15 1.89
C GLU A 127 13.83 0.29 2.17
N GLU A 128 13.54 0.69 3.41
CA GLU A 128 12.26 1.32 3.77
C GLU A 128 11.90 2.46 2.80
N GLY A 129 10.65 2.50 2.35
CA GLY A 129 10.19 3.45 1.33
C GLY A 129 10.51 3.01 -0.12
N GLY A 130 11.32 1.98 -0.30
CA GLY A 130 11.63 1.39 -1.60
C GLY A 130 10.44 0.72 -2.28
N ALA A 131 10.48 0.67 -3.61
CA ALA A 131 9.49 0.01 -4.44
C ALA A 131 10.16 -0.95 -5.44
N PHE A 132 9.51 -2.07 -5.72
CA PHE A 132 10.02 -3.08 -6.65
C PHE A 132 8.84 -3.77 -7.36
N THR A 133 8.97 -4.18 -8.62
CA THR A 133 7.94 -4.97 -9.31
C THR A 133 8.39 -6.41 -9.43
N LEU A 134 7.77 -7.29 -8.66
CA LEU A 134 7.99 -8.73 -8.73
C LEU A 134 7.12 -9.30 -9.85
N SER A 135 7.72 -10.08 -10.74
CA SER A 135 7.05 -10.62 -11.93
C SER A 135 6.92 -12.13 -11.82
N ALA A 136 5.78 -12.67 -12.28
CA ALA A 136 5.55 -14.10 -12.33
C ALA A 136 5.24 -14.55 -13.76
N THR A 137 5.75 -15.72 -14.14
CA THR A 137 5.49 -16.37 -15.41
C THR A 137 4.65 -17.62 -15.18
N ILE A 138 3.56 -17.76 -15.94
CA ILE A 138 2.67 -18.92 -15.90
C ILE A 138 3.02 -19.85 -17.06
N THR A 139 3.05 -21.16 -16.79
CA THR A 139 3.23 -22.21 -17.80
C THR A 139 2.03 -23.14 -17.79
N PRO A 140 1.53 -23.58 -18.96
CA PRO A 140 1.96 -23.17 -20.30
C PRO A 140 1.55 -21.74 -20.65
N GLU A 141 2.22 -21.14 -21.65
CA GLU A 141 1.98 -19.73 -22.03
C GLU A 141 0.56 -19.50 -22.53
N ASP A 142 -0.13 -20.51 -23.05
CA ASP A 142 -1.50 -20.47 -23.56
C ASP A 142 -2.56 -20.90 -22.53
N ALA A 143 -2.20 -21.01 -21.23
CA ALA A 143 -3.17 -21.31 -20.18
C ALA A 143 -4.33 -20.30 -20.16
N ASP A 144 -5.57 -20.80 -20.00
CA ASP A 144 -6.78 -19.97 -20.12
C ASP A 144 -6.93 -18.95 -18.99
N ASN A 145 -6.60 -19.34 -17.76
CA ASN A 145 -6.70 -18.49 -16.58
C ASN A 145 -5.31 -18.10 -16.05
N LYS A 146 -4.86 -16.91 -16.46
CA LYS A 146 -3.58 -16.32 -16.04
C LYS A 146 -3.72 -15.33 -14.87
N SER A 147 -4.84 -15.36 -14.15
CA SER A 147 -4.98 -14.49 -12.98
C SER A 147 -3.99 -14.91 -11.90
N ILE A 148 -3.25 -13.93 -11.39
CA ILE A 148 -2.30 -14.11 -10.29
C ILE A 148 -2.87 -13.41 -9.07
N LEU A 149 -3.04 -14.16 -7.99
CA LEU A 149 -3.32 -13.61 -6.67
C LEU A 149 -2.00 -13.40 -5.94
N TRP A 150 -1.74 -12.15 -5.55
CA TRP A 150 -0.58 -11.76 -4.77
C TRP A 150 -0.96 -11.59 -3.30
N THR A 151 -0.15 -12.13 -2.39
CA THR A 151 -0.31 -11.95 -0.95
C THR A 151 1.02 -11.68 -0.26
N SER A 152 1.01 -10.94 0.84
CA SER A 152 2.16 -10.72 1.73
C SER A 152 1.88 -11.33 3.09
N SER A 153 2.86 -12.03 3.67
CA SER A 153 2.77 -12.56 5.04
C SER A 153 2.77 -11.47 6.12
N ALA A 154 3.32 -10.29 5.81
CA ALA A 154 3.40 -9.13 6.69
C ALA A 154 3.15 -7.84 5.89
N PRO A 155 1.89 -7.50 5.57
CA PRO A 155 1.53 -6.31 4.77
C PRO A 155 1.93 -4.98 5.40
N GLU A 156 2.24 -4.95 6.69
CA GLU A 156 2.79 -3.80 7.39
C GLU A 156 4.31 -3.63 7.21
N ILE A 157 5.03 -4.67 6.75
CA ILE A 157 6.46 -4.64 6.38
C ILE A 157 6.60 -4.44 4.86
N VAL A 158 5.93 -5.27 4.05
CA VAL A 158 5.91 -5.15 2.58
C VAL A 158 4.49 -5.32 2.07
N LYS A 159 3.98 -4.30 1.38
CA LYS A 159 2.71 -4.41 0.63
C LYS A 159 2.98 -4.91 -0.78
N VAL A 160 2.10 -5.75 -1.29
CA VAL A 160 2.04 -6.13 -2.71
C VAL A 160 0.66 -5.81 -3.26
N ASN A 161 0.58 -5.24 -4.46
CA ASN A 161 -0.68 -5.01 -5.16
C ASN A 161 -0.98 -6.11 -6.19
N GLY A 162 -2.15 -6.06 -6.83
CA GLY A 162 -2.56 -7.08 -7.82
C GLY A 162 -1.68 -7.16 -9.07
N ALA A 163 -0.77 -6.21 -9.30
CA ALA A 163 0.18 -6.22 -10.41
C ALA A 163 1.59 -6.71 -9.99
N GLY A 164 1.78 -7.16 -8.75
CA GLY A 164 3.09 -7.56 -8.22
C GLY A 164 3.99 -6.40 -7.81
N ASN A 165 3.46 -5.17 -7.71
CA ASN A 165 4.25 -4.04 -7.21
C ASN A 165 4.35 -4.10 -5.69
N LEU A 166 5.58 -4.20 -5.22
CA LEU A 166 6.00 -4.20 -3.83
C LEU A 166 6.26 -2.77 -3.35
N THR A 167 5.89 -2.49 -2.10
CA THR A 167 6.26 -1.26 -1.38
C THR A 167 6.77 -1.66 0.00
N ALA A 168 8.03 -1.37 0.29
CA ALA A 168 8.65 -1.59 1.59
C ALA A 168 8.23 -0.48 2.55
N LEU A 169 7.66 -0.84 3.70
CA LEU A 169 7.04 0.09 4.63
C LEU A 169 7.82 0.28 5.93
N ARG A 170 8.44 -0.78 6.44
CA ARG A 170 9.28 -0.73 7.64
C ARG A 170 10.28 -1.89 7.67
N PRO A 171 11.34 -1.81 8.48
CA PRO A 171 12.34 -2.87 8.60
C PRO A 171 11.74 -4.20 9.06
N GLY A 172 12.27 -5.30 8.55
CA GLY A 172 11.84 -6.66 8.88
C GLY A 172 11.78 -7.57 7.66
N GLU A 173 11.17 -8.73 7.81
CA GLU A 173 11.09 -9.74 6.75
C GLU A 173 9.62 -10.06 6.42
N ALA A 174 9.30 -10.17 5.13
CA ALA A 174 8.00 -10.59 4.64
C ALA A 174 8.15 -11.59 3.49
N THR A 175 7.31 -12.63 3.44
CA THR A 175 7.21 -13.53 2.29
C THR A 175 6.09 -13.05 1.38
N ILE A 176 6.39 -12.83 0.10
CA ILE A 176 5.44 -12.51 -0.95
C ILE A 176 5.12 -13.78 -1.72
N THR A 177 3.84 -14.14 -1.80
CA THR A 177 3.36 -15.32 -2.53
C THR A 177 2.60 -14.90 -3.77
N ALA A 178 2.94 -15.47 -4.92
CA ALA A 178 2.15 -15.42 -6.14
C ALA A 178 1.42 -16.75 -6.33
N LYS A 179 0.11 -16.70 -6.58
CA LYS A 179 -0.72 -17.88 -6.78
C LYS A 179 -1.47 -17.81 -8.11
N ALA A 180 -1.36 -18.86 -8.92
CA ALA A 180 -2.18 -19.08 -10.11
C ALA A 180 -2.77 -20.50 -10.07
N GLY A 181 -4.11 -20.60 -10.06
CA GLY A 181 -4.80 -21.88 -9.86
C GLY A 181 -4.42 -22.53 -8.51
N ASN A 182 -3.85 -23.73 -8.58
CA ASN A 182 -3.36 -24.48 -7.42
C ASN A 182 -1.85 -24.33 -7.18
N PHE A 183 -1.16 -23.55 -8.01
CA PHE A 183 0.29 -23.40 -7.96
C PHE A 183 0.65 -22.09 -7.27
N THR A 184 1.71 -22.16 -6.48
CA THR A 184 2.26 -21.02 -5.74
C THR A 184 3.75 -20.97 -5.92
N ASP A 185 4.29 -19.76 -5.93
CA ASP A 185 5.72 -19.50 -5.79
C ASP A 185 5.93 -18.30 -4.87
N GLU A 186 7.09 -18.25 -4.21
CA GLU A 186 7.34 -17.36 -3.08
C GLU A 186 8.67 -16.61 -3.19
N CYS A 187 8.68 -15.37 -2.72
CA CYS A 187 9.87 -14.54 -2.60
C CYS A 187 9.97 -13.99 -1.18
N VAL A 188 11.09 -14.23 -0.52
CA VAL A 188 11.42 -13.61 0.78
C VAL A 188 11.94 -12.20 0.51
N VAL A 189 11.39 -11.21 1.20
CA VAL A 189 11.79 -9.81 1.09
C VAL A 189 12.27 -9.33 2.45
N THR A 190 13.54 -8.94 2.53
CA THR A 190 14.15 -8.33 3.71
C THR A 190 14.20 -6.82 3.53
N VAL A 191 13.58 -6.09 4.46
CA VAL A 191 13.58 -4.62 4.48
C VAL A 191 14.56 -4.12 5.52
N THR A 192 15.48 -3.25 5.12
CA THR A 192 16.39 -2.54 6.01
C THR A 192 15.87 -1.13 6.33
N ALA A 193 16.25 -0.60 7.49
CA ALA A 193 15.93 0.78 7.86
C ALA A 193 16.55 1.77 6.88
N ALA A 194 15.77 2.77 6.49
CA ALA A 194 16.30 3.91 5.76
C ALA A 194 17.17 4.78 6.70
N PRO A 195 18.15 5.52 6.16
CA PRO A 195 18.88 6.51 6.93
C PRO A 195 17.93 7.52 7.58
N LEU A 196 18.21 7.87 8.85
CA LEU A 196 17.47 8.88 9.59
C LEU A 196 17.46 10.21 8.83
N ALA A 197 16.27 10.80 8.70
CA ALA A 197 16.07 12.05 7.98
C ALA A 197 15.10 12.99 8.72
N VAL A 198 15.21 14.27 8.39
CA VAL A 198 14.19 15.26 8.76
C VAL A 198 12.83 14.82 8.21
N GLY A 199 11.79 14.93 9.02
CA GLY A 199 10.44 14.55 8.68
C GLY A 199 10.11 13.08 8.98
N ASP A 200 11.03 12.30 9.53
CA ASP A 200 10.70 10.96 10.00
C ASP A 200 9.71 11.01 11.15
N PHE A 201 8.75 10.08 11.14
CA PHE A 201 7.80 9.89 12.22
C PHE A 201 8.53 9.28 13.41
N TYR A 202 8.37 9.85 14.60
CA TYR A 202 8.98 9.36 15.83
C TYR A 202 7.92 8.75 16.75
N TYR A 203 8.20 7.58 17.30
CA TYR A 203 7.23 6.74 17.99
C TYR A 203 7.50 6.62 19.50
N SER A 204 6.46 6.30 20.25
CA SER A 204 6.52 6.10 21.71
C SER A 204 7.45 4.98 22.17
N ASP A 205 7.87 4.08 21.29
CA ASP A 205 8.86 3.04 21.54
C ASP A 205 10.31 3.47 21.25
N GLY A 206 10.52 4.71 20.81
CA GLY A 206 11.83 5.25 20.43
C GLY A 206 12.27 4.93 19.00
N SER A 207 11.44 4.19 18.24
CA SER A 207 11.69 3.96 16.82
C SER A 207 11.30 5.17 15.97
N TRP A 208 11.84 5.22 14.75
CA TRP A 208 11.42 6.17 13.73
C TRP A 208 11.11 5.45 12.41
N SER A 209 10.49 6.17 11.47
CA SER A 209 10.11 5.63 10.16
C SER A 209 9.88 6.77 9.16
N GLN A 210 10.24 6.56 7.90
CA GLN A 210 9.93 7.51 6.82
C GLN A 210 8.43 7.51 6.48
N SER A 211 7.76 6.38 6.71
CA SER A 211 6.33 6.19 6.44
C SER A 211 5.53 6.11 7.73
N LEU A 212 4.32 6.67 7.73
CA LEU A 212 3.45 6.59 8.90
C LEU A 212 2.93 5.15 9.05
N ASP A 213 3.40 4.47 10.08
CA ASP A 213 2.89 3.18 10.52
C ASP A 213 1.69 3.35 11.48
N PRO A 214 0.47 2.98 11.07
CA PRO A 214 -0.73 3.11 11.90
C PRO A 214 -0.80 2.10 13.05
N THR A 215 0.10 1.12 13.10
CA THR A 215 0.16 0.12 14.18
C THR A 215 0.99 0.59 15.37
N ARG A 216 1.78 1.66 15.19
CA ARG A 216 2.61 2.29 16.23
C ARG A 216 1.99 3.63 16.63
N THR A 217 2.25 4.09 17.85
CA THR A 217 1.76 5.39 18.35
C THR A 217 2.79 6.48 18.05
N PRO A 218 2.57 7.35 17.04
CA PRO A 218 3.47 8.47 16.79
C PRO A 218 3.35 9.48 17.93
N ILE A 219 4.47 10.06 18.34
CA ILE A 219 4.56 11.08 19.39
C ILE A 219 5.25 12.36 18.93
N GLY A 220 5.84 12.36 17.74
CA GLY A 220 6.47 13.53 17.17
C GLY A 220 6.99 13.33 15.76
N VAL A 221 7.62 14.37 15.24
CA VAL A 221 8.30 14.35 13.93
C VAL A 221 9.73 14.85 14.12
N VAL A 222 10.69 14.12 13.54
CA VAL A 222 12.10 14.52 13.54
C VAL A 222 12.25 15.82 12.74
N PHE A 223 12.86 16.85 13.32
CA PHE A 223 13.08 18.13 12.64
C PHE A 223 14.55 18.49 12.48
N TYR A 224 15.46 17.76 13.13
CA TYR A 224 16.89 17.94 13.01
C TYR A 224 17.59 16.60 13.17
N VAL A 225 18.65 16.40 12.39
CA VAL A 225 19.51 15.21 12.46
C VAL A 225 20.94 15.69 12.71
N GLY A 226 21.54 15.22 13.80
CA GLY A 226 22.86 15.63 14.23
C GLY A 226 23.02 15.61 15.75
N ASP A 227 24.26 15.56 16.21
CA ASP A 227 24.60 15.53 17.62
C ASP A 227 24.50 16.94 18.23
N ILE A 228 23.50 17.14 19.09
CA ILE A 228 23.29 18.38 19.84
C ILE A 228 23.83 18.32 21.27
N THR A 229 24.30 17.15 21.73
CA THR A 229 24.85 16.98 23.09
C THR A 229 26.18 17.71 23.25
N ALA A 230 26.89 17.98 22.15
CA ALA A 230 28.16 18.68 22.18
C ALA A 230 28.06 20.10 22.76
N THR A 231 26.90 20.76 22.63
CA THR A 231 26.69 22.14 23.08
C THR A 231 25.97 22.24 24.42
N ASP A 232 25.11 21.26 24.75
CA ASP A 232 24.32 21.22 25.98
C ASP A 232 24.97 20.29 27.03
N PRO A 233 25.64 20.83 28.06
CA PRO A 233 26.38 20.04 29.03
C PRO A 233 25.47 19.19 29.94
N ALA A 234 24.26 19.67 30.26
CA ALA A 234 23.33 18.92 31.09
C ALA A 234 22.78 17.72 30.32
N LEU A 235 22.41 17.92 29.06
CA LEU A 235 21.95 16.84 28.19
C LEU A 235 23.03 15.79 27.98
N LYS A 236 24.28 16.22 27.75
CA LYS A 236 25.41 15.30 27.61
C LYS A 236 25.66 14.47 28.86
N ALA A 237 25.48 15.06 30.05
CA ALA A 237 25.67 14.37 31.31
C ALA A 237 24.54 13.36 31.59
N ASP A 238 23.29 13.78 31.40
CA ASP A 238 22.10 12.99 31.75
C ASP A 238 21.75 11.96 30.66
N HIS A 239 21.97 12.30 29.38
CA HIS A 239 21.58 11.52 28.21
C HIS A 239 22.67 11.50 27.11
N PRO A 240 23.86 10.93 27.38
CA PRO A 240 25.00 10.95 26.45
C PRO A 240 24.77 10.21 25.13
N TYR A 241 23.69 9.42 25.03
CA TYR A 241 23.29 8.66 23.85
C TYR A 241 22.36 9.43 22.90
N CYS A 242 21.82 10.59 23.32
CA CYS A 242 20.89 11.39 22.52
C CYS A 242 21.60 12.20 21.42
N THR A 243 22.30 11.50 20.53
CA THR A 243 23.18 12.07 19.50
C THR A 243 22.58 12.03 18.09
N HIS A 244 21.33 11.56 17.93
CA HIS A 244 20.73 11.32 16.62
C HIS A 244 20.03 12.56 16.08
N GLY A 245 19.32 13.30 16.93
CA GLY A 245 18.61 14.50 16.49
C GLY A 245 17.57 15.02 17.45
N LEU A 246 16.64 15.82 16.90
CA LEU A 246 15.57 16.46 17.65
C LEU A 246 14.20 16.14 17.06
N VAL A 247 13.21 15.99 17.94
CA VAL A 247 11.81 15.68 17.61
C VAL A 247 10.91 16.77 18.17
N VAL A 248 9.92 17.20 17.38
CA VAL A 248 8.89 18.15 17.82
C VAL A 248 7.63 17.42 18.22
N ALA A 249 7.03 17.82 19.35
CA ALA A 249 5.76 17.30 19.85
C ALA A 249 4.62 17.48 18.83
N LEU A 250 3.60 16.63 18.89
CA LEU A 250 2.47 16.66 17.95
C LEU A 250 1.49 17.81 18.21
N ASP A 251 1.41 18.29 19.44
CA ASP A 251 0.52 19.35 19.90
C ASP A 251 1.28 20.39 20.72
N GLU A 252 0.56 21.44 21.07
CA GLU A 252 1.11 22.64 21.72
C GLU A 252 0.07 23.23 22.66
N LYS A 253 0.54 24.05 23.61
CA LYS A 253 -0.33 24.86 24.45
C LYS A 253 -0.46 26.24 23.84
N ILE A 254 -1.69 26.69 23.67
CA ILE A 254 -2.04 28.07 23.33
C ILE A 254 -2.40 28.84 24.59
N GLU A 255 -2.31 30.17 24.49
CA GLU A 255 -2.64 31.10 25.55
C GLU A 255 -1.82 30.84 26.83
N ILE A 256 -0.49 30.86 26.70
CA ILE A 256 0.44 30.59 27.81
C ILE A 256 1.40 31.75 28.06
N GLY A 257 1.48 32.19 29.32
CA GLY A 257 2.40 33.26 29.71
C GLY A 257 3.84 32.75 29.81
N TRP A 258 4.78 33.69 29.93
CA TRP A 258 6.10 33.37 30.47
C TRP A 258 6.04 33.47 31.99
N GLN A 259 6.01 34.70 32.52
CA GLN A 259 5.84 35.01 33.94
C GLN A 259 4.93 36.24 34.07
N PRO A 260 3.59 36.09 33.96
CA PRO A 260 2.67 37.24 33.91
C PRO A 260 2.73 38.12 35.18
N ASN A 261 3.14 37.55 36.31
CA ASN A 261 3.27 38.24 37.60
C ASN A 261 4.65 38.90 37.83
N TYR A 262 5.52 38.95 36.81
CA TYR A 262 6.96 39.28 36.92
C TYR A 262 7.32 40.74 37.33
N GLN A 263 6.40 41.59 37.76
CA GLN A 263 6.70 43.02 38.00
C GLN A 263 7.25 43.34 39.40
N GLU A 264 7.35 42.36 40.31
CA GLU A 264 7.62 42.61 41.74
C GLU A 264 9.05 42.27 42.21
N TYR A 265 9.86 41.56 41.41
CA TYR A 265 11.13 40.96 41.86
C TYR A 265 12.40 41.65 41.31
N ASN A 266 12.32 42.36 40.17
CA ASN A 266 13.42 43.12 39.57
C ASN A 266 14.73 42.33 39.36
N ASP A 267 14.66 41.01 39.12
CA ASP A 267 15.82 40.15 38.85
C ASP A 267 15.48 38.97 37.93
N THR A 268 16.45 38.47 37.15
CA THR A 268 16.22 37.47 36.08
C THR A 268 16.12 36.04 36.61
N VAL A 269 15.48 35.14 35.85
CA VAL A 269 15.58 33.70 36.12
C VAL A 269 17.04 33.26 35.99
N GLY A 270 17.76 33.74 34.96
CA GLY A 270 19.19 33.44 34.80
C GLY A 270 20.06 33.88 35.98
N ARG A 271 19.75 35.01 36.62
CA ARG A 271 20.48 35.50 37.79
C ARG A 271 20.20 34.63 39.01
N TRP A 272 18.95 34.23 39.21
CA TRP A 272 18.62 33.25 40.25
C TRP A 272 19.35 31.93 39.99
N VAL A 273 19.39 31.45 38.75
CA VAL A 273 20.10 30.21 38.35
C VAL A 273 21.59 30.28 38.69
N GLU A 274 22.28 31.38 38.34
CA GLU A 274 23.69 31.60 38.66
C GLU A 274 23.99 31.59 40.16
N LEU A 275 23.06 32.07 40.99
CA LEU A 275 23.28 32.23 42.42
C LEU A 275 22.91 30.98 43.24
N ASN A 276 22.03 30.12 42.70
CA ASN A 276 21.39 29.05 43.47
C ASN A 276 21.60 27.64 42.89
N THR A 277 22.22 27.52 41.71
CA THR A 277 22.39 26.23 41.03
C THR A 277 23.78 26.09 40.41
N GLU A 278 24.11 24.89 39.95
CA GLU A 278 25.33 24.59 39.20
C GLU A 278 25.15 24.75 37.67
N TYR A 279 23.95 25.14 37.22
CA TYR A 279 23.67 25.34 35.81
C TYR A 279 24.32 26.63 35.28
N GLU A 280 24.68 26.64 34.01
CA GLU A 280 25.06 27.87 33.32
C GLU A 280 23.86 28.84 33.30
N THR A 281 24.13 30.13 33.13
CA THR A 281 23.06 31.11 32.98
C THR A 281 22.24 30.84 31.71
N ILE A 282 20.91 30.89 31.82
CA ILE A 282 20.00 30.78 30.68
C ILE A 282 19.89 32.09 29.89
N THR A 283 20.46 33.17 30.45
CA THR A 283 20.45 34.50 29.84
C THR A 283 21.45 34.58 28.69
N SER A 284 21.00 35.11 27.55
CA SER A 284 21.81 35.40 26.36
C SER A 284 21.86 36.91 26.13
N GLY A 285 23.06 37.45 25.89
CA GLY A 285 23.28 38.90 25.76
C GLY A 285 24.57 39.24 25.03
N PHE A 286 25.01 40.50 25.06
CA PHE A 286 26.21 40.95 24.31
C PHE A 286 27.50 40.19 24.66
N GLU A 287 27.69 39.81 25.93
CA GLU A 287 28.87 39.06 26.39
C GLU A 287 28.68 37.54 26.30
N LEU A 288 27.45 37.07 26.08
CA LEU A 288 27.05 35.66 26.02
C LEU A 288 26.34 35.34 24.69
N GLY A 289 26.71 36.05 23.61
CA GLY A 289 26.05 35.96 22.30
C GLY A 289 26.11 34.56 21.67
N ASP A 290 27.06 33.75 22.13
CA ASP A 290 27.20 32.35 21.73
C ASP A 290 26.09 31.47 22.33
N ASN A 291 25.57 31.77 23.53
CA ASN A 291 24.48 31.00 24.15
C ASN A 291 23.20 31.05 23.32
N LEU A 292 22.92 32.18 22.67
CA LEU A 292 21.78 32.30 21.76
C LEU A 292 21.88 31.33 20.58
N ASN A 293 23.09 31.05 20.13
CA ASN A 293 23.39 30.22 18.96
C ASN A 293 23.71 28.76 19.30
N ARG A 294 23.64 28.37 20.59
CA ARG A 294 23.82 27.00 21.06
C ARG A 294 22.45 26.32 21.27
N PRO A 295 22.26 25.08 20.79
CA PRO A 295 21.21 24.21 21.31
C PRO A 295 21.46 23.97 22.80
N MET A 296 20.56 24.49 23.65
CA MET A 296 20.69 24.52 25.12
C MET A 296 19.33 24.28 25.81
N GLY A 297 18.31 23.83 25.08
CA GLY A 297 16.94 23.82 25.61
C GLY A 297 16.75 22.85 26.75
N TYR A 298 17.44 21.71 26.74
CA TYR A 298 17.38 20.74 27.82
C TYR A 298 17.99 21.33 29.10
N HIS A 299 19.21 21.85 29.02
CA HIS A 299 19.88 22.56 30.10
C HIS A 299 19.01 23.69 30.66
N ASN A 300 18.50 24.57 29.79
CA ASN A 300 17.71 25.71 30.21
C ASN A 300 16.40 25.28 30.88
N THR A 301 15.74 24.25 30.36
CA THR A 301 14.52 23.70 30.96
C THR A 301 14.79 23.17 32.37
N LYS A 302 15.89 22.42 32.56
CA LYS A 302 16.29 21.89 33.89
C LYS A 302 16.62 23.01 34.88
N ALA A 303 17.31 24.07 34.43
CA ALA A 303 17.58 25.24 35.26
C ALA A 303 16.29 25.97 35.67
N ILE A 304 15.35 26.13 34.74
CA ILE A 304 14.05 26.75 35.00
C ILE A 304 13.17 25.86 35.90
N GLU A 305 13.25 24.53 35.78
CA GLU A 305 12.56 23.61 36.70
C GLU A 305 13.06 23.77 38.14
N ALA A 306 14.38 23.91 38.34
CA ALA A 306 14.94 24.20 39.66
C ALA A 306 14.44 25.55 40.20
N PHE A 307 14.38 26.57 39.33
CA PHE A 307 13.80 27.87 39.66
C PHE A 307 12.32 27.75 40.08
N ASN A 308 11.49 27.07 39.29
CA ASN A 308 10.07 26.90 39.57
C ASN A 308 9.82 26.08 40.85
N ALA A 309 10.69 25.14 41.17
CA ALA A 309 10.57 24.28 42.35
C ALA A 309 10.91 25.00 43.67
N ALA A 310 11.62 26.13 43.62
CA ALA A 310 12.00 26.88 44.82
C ALA A 310 10.80 27.60 45.44
N GLU A 311 10.67 27.51 46.78
CA GLU A 311 9.50 28.01 47.51
C GLU A 311 9.35 29.54 47.35
N GLU A 312 10.46 30.26 47.30
CA GLU A 312 10.50 31.72 47.08
C GLU A 312 9.97 32.15 45.70
N ASN A 313 9.93 31.23 44.73
CA ASN A 313 9.56 31.51 43.34
C ASN A 313 8.13 31.08 43.00
N ALA A 314 7.38 30.52 43.96
CA ALA A 314 6.07 29.90 43.72
C ALA A 314 5.01 30.83 43.09
N ALA A 315 5.10 32.16 43.28
CA ALA A 315 4.12 33.12 42.76
C ALA A 315 4.36 33.56 41.30
N TRP A 316 5.49 33.20 40.71
CA TRP A 316 5.96 33.76 39.43
C TRP A 316 6.80 32.73 38.64
N GLN A 317 6.38 31.48 38.71
CA GLN A 317 6.96 30.39 37.93
C GLN A 317 6.89 30.69 36.43
N VAL A 318 7.83 30.13 35.67
CA VAL A 318 7.81 30.13 34.21
C VAL A 318 6.74 29.14 33.75
N GLU A 319 5.58 29.65 33.32
CA GLU A 319 4.41 28.83 32.97
C GLU A 319 4.69 27.90 31.78
N ALA A 320 5.44 28.39 30.77
CA ALA A 320 5.82 27.60 29.60
C ALA A 320 6.57 26.30 29.94
N VAL A 321 7.40 26.32 30.99
CA VAL A 321 8.13 25.12 31.45
C VAL A 321 7.23 24.22 32.30
N ASN A 322 6.33 24.77 33.11
CA ASN A 322 5.31 23.98 33.82
C ASN A 322 4.45 23.19 32.82
N TYR A 323 4.05 23.80 31.70
CA TYR A 323 3.36 23.08 30.63
C TYR A 323 4.16 21.88 30.11
N VAL A 324 5.47 22.02 29.89
CA VAL A 324 6.29 20.90 29.40
C VAL A 324 6.35 19.77 30.44
N VAL A 325 6.44 20.10 31.73
CA VAL A 325 6.39 19.11 32.81
C VAL A 325 5.05 18.36 32.81
N GLU A 326 3.93 19.07 32.64
CA GLU A 326 2.61 18.45 32.45
C GLU A 326 2.55 17.59 31.18
N TYR A 327 3.19 18.06 30.11
CA TYR A 327 3.22 17.38 28.82
C TYR A 327 3.85 15.99 28.90
N ARG A 328 4.95 15.83 29.68
CA ARG A 328 5.60 14.53 29.93
C ARG A 328 4.65 13.48 30.48
N THR A 329 3.65 13.90 31.27
CA THR A 329 2.64 12.99 31.81
C THR A 329 1.57 12.62 30.80
N LYS A 330 1.24 13.54 29.88
CA LYS A 330 0.24 13.34 28.82
C LYS A 330 0.79 12.47 27.69
N VAL A 331 2.04 12.69 27.30
CA VAL A 331 2.72 11.98 26.22
C VAL A 331 4.09 11.52 26.74
N PRO A 332 4.18 10.33 27.37
CA PRO A 332 5.45 9.83 27.86
C PRO A 332 6.45 9.64 26.71
N ALA A 333 7.66 10.18 26.87
CA ALA A 333 8.74 9.98 25.93
C ALA A 333 9.43 8.62 26.15
N PRO A 334 10.08 8.05 25.11
CA PRO A 334 10.87 6.82 25.25
C PRO A 334 12.02 7.02 26.25
N ALA A 335 12.34 6.00 27.04
CA ALA A 335 13.47 6.05 27.99
C ALA A 335 14.83 6.26 27.30
N THR A 336 14.92 5.96 26.00
CA THR A 336 16.08 6.20 25.13
C THR A 336 16.16 7.64 24.62
N SER A 337 15.34 8.56 25.11
CA SER A 337 15.36 9.98 24.78
C SER A 337 15.65 10.84 26.00
N SER A 338 15.75 12.16 25.79
CA SER A 338 15.94 13.16 26.85
C SER A 338 14.69 13.43 27.70
N ASP A 339 13.56 12.82 27.36
CA ASP A 339 12.22 13.34 27.71
C ASP A 339 11.96 14.73 27.10
N TRP A 340 10.74 15.22 27.23
CA TRP A 340 10.31 16.50 26.66
C TRP A 340 10.90 17.70 27.38
N TYR A 341 11.38 18.70 26.66
CA TYR A 341 11.87 19.97 27.20
C TYR A 341 11.42 21.16 26.33
N LEU A 342 11.57 22.38 26.84
CA LEU A 342 11.29 23.60 26.10
C LEU A 342 12.52 24.02 25.29
N GLY A 343 12.40 24.07 23.96
CA GLY A 343 13.52 24.34 23.08
C GLY A 343 14.13 25.72 23.27
N SER A 344 15.45 25.83 23.08
CA SER A 344 16.14 27.12 23.03
C SER A 344 15.80 27.88 21.74
N SER A 345 16.12 29.17 21.69
CA SER A 345 15.97 29.96 20.45
C SER A 345 16.71 29.31 19.27
N LYS A 346 17.86 28.66 19.50
CA LYS A 346 18.60 27.93 18.46
C LYS A 346 17.88 26.68 17.98
N GLU A 347 17.30 25.90 18.87
CA GLU A 347 16.59 24.67 18.49
C GLU A 347 15.30 24.98 17.72
N TYR A 348 14.58 26.05 18.09
CA TYR A 348 13.48 26.52 17.26
C TYR A 348 13.94 27.16 15.94
N SER A 349 15.16 27.72 15.88
CA SER A 349 15.73 28.16 14.61
C SER A 349 15.94 26.97 13.68
N LEU A 350 16.49 25.87 14.22
CA LEU A 350 16.64 24.60 13.51
C LEU A 350 15.28 24.04 13.07
N LEU A 351 14.26 24.07 13.93
CA LEU A 351 12.90 23.64 13.56
C LEU A 351 12.40 24.36 12.30
N VAL A 352 12.68 25.66 12.20
CA VAL A 352 12.21 26.44 11.05
C VAL A 352 13.10 26.32 9.82
N SER A 353 14.41 26.50 9.97
CA SER A 353 15.35 26.63 8.85
C SER A 353 16.16 25.37 8.56
N GLY A 354 16.38 24.51 9.56
CA GLY A 354 17.30 23.39 9.49
C GLY A 354 18.79 23.80 9.45
N ASN A 355 19.10 25.10 9.53
CA ASN A 355 20.46 25.60 9.37
C ASN A 355 21.19 25.72 10.72
N TYR A 356 22.07 24.76 10.99
CA TYR A 356 22.87 24.73 12.21
C TYR A 356 23.89 25.87 12.30
N ASP A 357 24.50 26.26 11.19
CA ASP A 357 25.55 27.29 11.18
C ASP A 357 24.98 28.72 11.11
N GLN A 358 23.68 28.87 10.83
CA GLN A 358 23.05 30.20 10.77
C GLN A 358 23.06 30.87 12.14
N ASN A 359 23.69 32.04 12.22
CA ASN A 359 23.65 32.88 13.40
C ASN A 359 22.29 33.57 13.52
N ILE A 360 21.70 33.52 14.71
CA ILE A 360 20.40 34.14 14.98
C ILE A 360 20.42 35.66 14.82
N TRP A 361 21.55 36.32 15.12
CA TRP A 361 21.70 37.76 14.93
C TRP A 361 21.62 38.16 13.45
N ASP A 362 22.12 37.29 12.56
CA ASP A 362 22.19 37.55 11.13
C ASP A 362 20.85 37.26 10.41
N ILE A 363 19.89 36.61 11.08
CA ILE A 363 18.57 36.27 10.50
C ILE A 363 17.85 37.52 9.99
N ARG A 364 17.98 38.66 10.68
CA ARG A 364 17.32 39.92 10.28
C ARG A 364 17.81 40.42 8.92
N ASP A 365 19.09 40.26 8.64
CA ASP A 365 19.75 40.87 7.48
C ASP A 365 19.85 39.90 6.30
N GLN A 366 19.99 38.60 6.57
CA GLN A 366 20.16 37.57 5.54
C GLN A 366 18.85 36.85 5.18
N GLY A 367 17.80 37.02 5.99
CA GLY A 367 16.57 36.26 5.88
C GLY A 367 16.74 34.82 6.37
N ILE A 368 15.62 34.12 6.52
CA ILE A 368 15.58 32.72 6.98
C ILE A 368 14.70 31.91 6.05
N THR A 369 15.20 30.73 5.69
CA THR A 369 14.41 29.72 4.99
C THR A 369 13.46 29.05 5.96
N ILE A 370 12.25 28.73 5.52
CA ILE A 370 11.25 28.00 6.30
C ILE A 370 11.04 26.57 5.78
N GLU A 371 12.00 26.05 5.00
CA GLU A 371 11.84 24.78 4.29
C GLU A 371 11.78 23.58 5.24
N ASN A 372 12.58 23.59 6.31
CA ASN A 372 12.55 22.56 7.33
C ASN A 372 11.16 22.47 8.00
N LYS A 373 10.60 23.63 8.38
CA LYS A 373 9.23 23.70 8.89
C LYS A 373 8.20 23.13 7.92
N LYS A 374 8.29 23.47 6.62
CA LYS A 374 7.34 22.97 5.61
C LYS A 374 7.41 21.45 5.50
N GLN A 375 8.62 20.88 5.50
CA GLN A 375 8.83 19.43 5.46
C GLN A 375 8.22 18.76 6.70
N VAL A 376 8.44 19.32 7.89
CA VAL A 376 7.85 18.83 9.14
C VAL A 376 6.32 18.96 9.14
N ASN A 377 5.77 20.09 8.70
CA ASN A 377 4.31 20.29 8.62
C ASN A 377 3.63 19.31 7.67
N LYS A 378 4.25 18.98 6.53
CA LYS A 378 3.73 17.95 5.60
C LYS A 378 3.61 16.57 6.26
N LYS A 379 4.43 16.29 7.27
CA LYS A 379 4.41 15.03 8.02
C LYS A 379 3.41 15.10 9.17
N LEU A 380 3.38 16.22 9.91
CA LEU A 380 2.34 16.48 10.93
C LEU A 380 0.93 16.38 10.33
N GLU A 381 0.70 16.87 9.10
CA GLU A 381 -0.57 16.74 8.37
C GLU A 381 -1.06 15.30 8.18
N GLN A 382 -0.17 14.32 8.20
CA GLN A 382 -0.51 12.92 8.00
C GLN A 382 -0.95 12.25 9.31
N ILE A 383 -0.64 12.84 10.46
CA ILE A 383 -0.94 12.30 11.78
C ILE A 383 -2.27 12.87 12.26
N GLU A 384 -3.24 12.00 12.52
CA GLU A 384 -4.56 12.41 13.01
C GLU A 384 -4.43 13.19 14.33
N GLY A 385 -5.02 14.38 14.38
CA GLY A 385 -5.02 15.24 15.56
C GLY A 385 -3.73 16.03 15.82
N ALA A 386 -2.68 15.86 15.00
CA ALA A 386 -1.46 16.64 15.14
C ALA A 386 -1.62 18.09 14.64
N TRP A 387 -0.95 19.00 15.34
CA TRP A 387 -1.01 20.43 15.07
C TRP A 387 0.20 20.83 14.22
N GLN A 388 -0.04 21.32 13.01
CA GLN A 388 1.03 21.93 12.21
C GLN A 388 1.64 23.13 12.92
N ILE A 389 2.94 23.33 12.75
CA ILE A 389 3.67 24.47 13.34
C ILE A 389 3.13 25.76 12.73
N GLY A 390 2.51 26.59 13.56
CA GLY A 390 1.98 27.90 13.20
C GLY A 390 0.60 27.93 12.53
N ALA A 391 -0.15 26.82 12.45
CA ALA A 391 -1.42 26.78 11.72
C ALA A 391 -2.66 27.14 12.57
N GLN A 392 -2.60 26.94 13.88
CA GLN A 392 -3.73 27.11 14.81
C GLN A 392 -3.90 28.56 15.26
N ILE A 393 -3.27 29.50 14.56
CA ILE A 393 -2.94 30.81 15.08
C ILE A 393 -3.56 31.91 14.20
N PRO A 394 -4.36 32.85 14.75
CA PRO A 394 -4.74 34.07 14.06
C PRO A 394 -3.52 35.01 13.92
N VAL A 395 -2.73 34.86 12.86
CA VAL A 395 -1.69 35.78 12.30
C VAL A 395 -0.58 36.33 13.23
N MET A 396 -0.66 36.22 14.57
CA MET A 396 0.21 36.92 15.53
C MET A 396 0.50 36.14 16.83
N MET A 397 0.67 34.82 16.80
CA MET A 397 1.17 34.07 17.98
C MET A 397 2.59 33.54 17.80
N PHE A 398 3.37 33.62 18.88
CA PHE A 398 4.78 33.29 18.95
C PHE A 398 5.01 32.10 19.90
N TYR A 399 6.03 31.31 19.63
CA TYR A 399 6.42 30.23 20.55
C TYR A 399 7.45 30.75 21.55
N TRP A 400 7.20 30.57 22.84
CA TRP A 400 8.21 30.80 23.86
C TRP A 400 9.38 29.84 23.70
N SER A 401 10.60 30.35 23.78
CA SER A 401 11.82 29.56 23.90
C SER A 401 12.33 29.56 25.33
N SER A 402 13.14 28.58 25.70
CA SER A 402 13.81 28.52 26.99
C SER A 402 14.96 29.53 27.15
N THR A 403 15.22 30.37 26.14
CA THR A 403 16.26 31.41 26.17
C THR A 403 15.73 32.70 26.80
N GLU A 404 16.47 33.27 27.73
CA GLU A 404 16.18 34.56 28.37
C GLU A 404 17.15 35.63 27.87
N PHE A 405 16.78 36.92 27.85
CA PHE A 405 17.68 38.00 27.40
C PHE A 405 18.11 38.94 28.51
N ASP A 406 17.16 39.39 29.31
CA ASP A 406 17.39 40.26 30.46
C ASP A 406 16.20 40.13 31.40
N TRP A 407 16.07 41.06 32.34
CA TRP A 407 14.99 41.02 33.32
C TRP A 407 13.63 41.20 32.63
N GLU A 408 13.46 42.03 31.61
CA GLU A 408 12.16 42.24 30.96
C GLU A 408 11.82 41.18 29.91
N PHE A 409 12.82 40.58 29.27
CA PHE A 409 12.64 39.89 28.00
C PHE A 409 13.02 38.41 28.01
N ALA A 410 12.16 37.59 27.38
CA ALA A 410 12.42 36.20 27.03
C ALA A 410 12.34 35.99 25.51
N GLY A 411 12.98 34.93 25.02
CA GLY A 411 13.08 34.64 23.60
C GLY A 411 11.84 33.98 23.02
N LEU A 412 11.54 34.35 21.79
CA LEU A 412 10.39 33.89 21.04
C LEU A 412 10.83 33.34 19.68
N MET A 413 10.02 32.45 19.09
CA MET A 413 10.08 32.11 17.67
C MET A 413 8.80 32.58 16.97
N MET A 414 8.96 33.33 15.88
CA MET A 414 7.87 33.62 14.93
C MET A 414 7.71 32.45 13.95
N PRO A 415 6.61 31.67 14.00
CA PRO A 415 6.48 30.49 13.14
C PRO A 415 6.32 30.84 11.66
N MET A 416 5.78 32.02 11.34
CA MET A 416 5.52 32.44 9.96
C MET A 416 6.80 32.58 9.15
N ASN A 417 7.84 33.16 9.76
CA ASN A 417 9.05 33.57 9.07
C ASN A 417 10.33 33.24 9.86
N GLY A 418 10.28 32.41 10.91
CA GLY A 418 11.46 31.94 11.65
C GLY A 418 12.25 32.99 12.43
N GLN A 419 11.79 34.24 12.49
CA GLN A 419 12.49 35.26 13.27
C GLN A 419 12.49 34.94 14.76
N MET A 420 13.57 35.33 15.45
CA MET A 420 13.74 35.11 16.89
C MET A 420 13.68 36.44 17.66
N PRO A 421 12.50 37.07 17.81
CA PRO A 421 12.37 38.29 18.58
C PRO A 421 12.42 38.00 20.08
N LYS A 422 12.36 39.08 20.84
CA LYS A 422 12.14 39.04 22.28
C LYS A 422 10.72 39.49 22.62
N GLY A 423 10.10 38.85 23.62
CA GLY A 423 8.80 39.20 24.18
C GLY A 423 8.92 39.59 25.64
N PHE A 424 8.00 40.44 26.13
CA PHE A 424 8.01 40.79 27.54
C PHE A 424 7.52 39.61 28.37
N LYS A 425 8.24 39.29 29.45
CA LYS A 425 7.88 38.18 30.33
C LYS A 425 6.51 38.34 30.98
N SER A 426 6.11 39.60 31.21
CA SER A 426 4.83 39.98 31.81
C SER A 426 3.69 40.14 30.80
N ASP A 427 3.93 39.93 29.50
CA ASP A 427 2.86 40.08 28.51
C ASP A 427 1.74 39.06 28.75
N SER A 428 0.54 39.44 28.31
CA SER A 428 -0.62 38.56 28.33
C SER A 428 -0.35 37.29 27.54
N ALA A 429 -0.76 36.16 28.13
CA ALA A 429 -0.68 34.83 27.56
C ALA A 429 -1.36 34.71 26.17
N ALA A 430 -2.32 35.59 25.86
CA ALA A 430 -3.18 35.54 24.68
C ALA A 430 -2.47 35.49 23.31
N PHE A 431 -1.18 35.82 23.26
CA PHE A 431 -0.39 35.86 22.01
C PHE A 431 0.71 34.81 21.93
N TYR A 432 0.75 33.86 22.88
CA TYR A 432 1.90 32.98 23.00
C TYR A 432 1.51 31.52 23.09
N THR A 433 2.43 30.69 22.61
CA THR A 433 2.34 29.24 22.59
C THR A 433 3.59 28.62 23.19
N ALA A 434 3.46 27.39 23.67
CA ALA A 434 4.59 26.57 24.08
C ALA A 434 4.47 25.19 23.44
N ARG A 435 5.58 24.70 22.90
CA ARG A 435 5.62 23.40 22.22
C ARG A 435 6.88 22.65 22.62
N ALA A 436 6.70 21.47 23.19
CA ALA A 436 7.81 20.66 23.63
C ALA A 436 8.61 20.09 22.45
N ILE A 437 9.90 19.87 22.69
CA ILE A 437 10.79 19.08 21.84
C ILE A 437 11.51 18.04 22.69
N LEU A 438 12.11 17.04 22.07
CA LEU A 438 13.00 16.09 22.74
C LEU A 438 14.23 15.81 21.87
N ALA A 439 15.29 15.33 22.51
CA ALA A 439 16.49 14.80 21.89
C ALA A 439 16.53 13.28 22.03
N PHE A 440 17.07 12.58 21.03
CA PHE A 440 17.10 11.11 20.99
C PHE A 440 18.38 10.58 20.34
#